data_AF-A0A959C3P4-F1
#
_entry.id   AF-A0A959C3P4-F1
#
_cell.length_a   1.000
_cell.length_b   1.000
_cell.length_c   1.000
_cell.angle_alpha   90.00
_cell.angle_beta   90.00
_cell.angle_gamma   90.00
#
_symmetry.space_group_name_H-M   'P 1'
#
loop_
_entity.id
_entity.type
_entity.pdbx_description
1 polymer ?
#
loop_
_entity_poly.entity_id
_entity_poly.type
_entity_poly.pdbx_seq_one_letter_code
_entity_poly.pdbx_strand_id
1 'polypeptide(L)'
;YLATLVSRLPMDSGTGFVTILGPDNRVVSAPGGSAPEYDAEGMLSPLHQSVKIFQHPHDVCVDDDENLYIAQWNSGKTYPIKLERI
;
A
#
# COMPACT_ATOMS: atom_id res chain seq x y z
N TYR A 1 13.22 2.10 2.68
CA TYR A 1 12.80 3.31 1.98
C TYR A 1 11.27 3.33 1.88
N LEU A 2 10.64 4.50 1.96
CA LEU A 2 9.21 4.69 1.71
C LEU A 2 9.05 5.74 0.61
N ALA A 3 8.05 5.53 -0.24
CA ALA A 3 7.57 6.53 -1.18
C ALA A 3 6.04 6.50 -1.26
N THR A 4 5.45 7.67 -1.48
CA THR A 4 4.01 7.84 -1.70
C THR A 4 3.80 8.22 -3.15
N LEU A 5 3.00 7.42 -3.87
CA LEU A 5 2.78 7.58 -5.29
C LEU A 5 1.31 7.90 -5.55
N VAL A 6 1.06 8.93 -6.34
CA VAL A 6 -0.29 9.29 -6.81
C VAL A 6 -0.40 8.85 -8.26
N SER A 7 -1.20 7.82 -8.53
CA SER A 7 -1.38 7.29 -9.88
C SER A 7 -2.36 8.11 -10.72
N ARG A 8 -3.32 8.80 -10.09
CA ARG A 8 -4.30 9.65 -10.76
C ARG A 8 -4.69 10.85 -9.89
N LEU A 9 -4.93 11.98 -10.52
CA LEU A 9 -5.54 13.16 -9.90
C LEU A 9 -7.08 13.06 -9.95
N PRO A 10 -7.79 13.72 -9.01
CA PRO A 10 -7.27 14.52 -7.90
C PRO A 10 -6.73 13.65 -6.76
N MET A 11 -5.80 14.22 -5.98
CA MET A 11 -5.15 13.51 -4.87
C MET A 11 -6.15 13.04 -3.79
N ASP A 12 -7.26 13.73 -3.60
CA ASP A 12 -8.22 13.51 -2.51
C ASP A 12 -9.30 12.46 -2.81
N SER A 13 -9.10 11.59 -3.81
CA SER A 13 -10.09 10.57 -4.21
C SER A 13 -10.45 9.54 -3.12
N GLY A 14 -9.77 9.55 -1.97
CA GLY A 14 -9.98 8.61 -0.88
C GLY A 14 -9.69 7.16 -1.29
N THR A 15 -8.83 6.98 -2.29
CA THR A 15 -8.39 5.67 -2.80
C THR A 15 -6.95 5.40 -2.40
N GLY A 16 -6.50 4.16 -2.61
CA GLY A 16 -5.13 3.75 -2.40
C GLY A 16 -5.02 2.39 -1.73
N PHE A 17 -3.81 1.85 -1.80
CA PHE A 17 -3.40 0.60 -1.16
C PHE A 17 -1.89 0.66 -0.90
N VAL A 18 -1.37 -0.30 -0.14
CA VAL A 18 0.05 -0.37 0.21
C VAL A 18 0.73 -1.38 -0.69
N THR A 19 1.95 -1.09 -1.14
CA THR A 19 2.80 -2.02 -1.89
C THR A 19 4.08 -2.26 -1.09
N ILE A 20 4.43 -3.53 -0.88
CA ILE A 20 5.63 -3.94 -0.15
C ILE A 20 6.61 -4.55 -1.16
N LEU A 21 7.83 -4.00 -1.20
CA LEU A 21 8.91 -4.49 -2.05
C LEU A 21 9.84 -5.42 -1.26
N GLY A 22 10.21 -6.54 -1.88
CA GLY A 22 11.26 -7.42 -1.40
C GLY A 22 12.67 -6.88 -1.70
N PRO A 23 13.72 -7.59 -1.24
CA PRO A 23 15.11 -7.17 -1.43
C PRO A 23 15.57 -7.02 -2.88
N ASP A 24 14.86 -7.64 -3.83
CA ASP A 24 15.10 -7.61 -5.28
C ASP A 24 14.28 -6.54 -6.01
N ASN A 25 13.65 -5.61 -5.26
CA ASN A 25 12.72 -4.60 -5.78
C ASN A 25 11.49 -5.16 -6.49
N ARG A 26 11.09 -6.40 -6.18
CA ARG A 26 9.81 -6.97 -6.62
C ARG A 26 8.73 -6.76 -5.56
N VAL A 27 7.49 -6.55 -5.99
CA VAL A 27 6.33 -6.48 -5.12
C VAL A 27 6.04 -7.86 -4.57
N VAL A 28 6.18 -8.03 -3.27
CA VAL A 28 5.92 -9.29 -2.57
C VAL A 28 4.55 -9.30 -1.89
N SER A 29 3.96 -8.12 -1.66
CA SER A 29 2.63 -7.99 -1.07
C SER A 29 2.00 -6.64 -1.43
N ALA A 30 0.68 -6.63 -1.57
CA ALA A 30 -0.10 -5.42 -1.86
C ALA A 30 -1.37 -5.32 -1.00
N PRO A 31 -1.29 -5.11 0.33
CA PRO A 31 -2.48 -5.02 1.19
C PRO A 31 -3.47 -3.97 0.72
N GLY A 32 -4.74 -4.36 0.54
CA GLY A 32 -5.81 -3.52 -0.04
C GLY A 32 -5.80 -3.43 -1.57
N GLY A 33 -4.75 -3.95 -2.22
CA GLY A 33 -4.60 -4.06 -3.66
C GLY A 33 -4.85 -5.47 -4.19
N SER A 34 -4.78 -5.64 -5.52
CA SER A 34 -4.75 -6.94 -6.17
C SER A 34 -3.48 -7.70 -5.80
N ALA A 35 -3.53 -9.04 -5.81
CA ALA A 35 -2.34 -9.86 -5.62
C ALA A 35 -1.29 -9.53 -6.69
N PRO A 36 0.00 -9.44 -6.34
CA PRO A 36 1.05 -9.21 -7.32
C PRO A 36 1.23 -10.46 -8.19
N GLU A 37 1.11 -10.27 -9.50
CA GLU A 37 1.30 -11.32 -10.50
C GLU A 37 2.36 -10.84 -11.50
N TYR A 38 3.28 -11.75 -11.84
CA TYR A 38 4.36 -11.51 -12.77
C TYR A 38 4.17 -12.38 -14.01
N ASP A 39 4.35 -11.80 -15.19
CA ASP A 39 4.28 -12.54 -16.46
C ASP A 39 5.54 -13.40 -16.71
N ALA A 40 5.56 -14.10 -17.84
CA ALA A 40 6.66 -14.98 -18.22
C ALA A 40 7.99 -14.24 -18.41
N GLU A 41 7.93 -12.95 -18.74
CA GLU A 41 9.06 -12.05 -18.91
C GLU A 41 9.51 -11.41 -17.57
N GLY A 42 8.76 -11.64 -16.48
CA GLY A 42 9.06 -11.15 -15.16
C GLY A 42 8.62 -9.70 -14.93
N MET A 43 7.69 -9.18 -15.74
CA MET A 43 7.08 -7.86 -15.56
C MET A 43 5.87 -7.95 -14.63
N LEU A 44 5.75 -6.98 -13.73
CA LEU A 44 4.62 -6.89 -12.81
C LEU A 44 3.36 -6.45 -13.56
N SER A 45 2.29 -7.25 -13.43
CA SER A 45 0.95 -6.88 -13.92
C SER A 45 0.42 -5.65 -13.18
N PRO A 46 -0.39 -4.78 -13.84
CA PRO A 46 -0.93 -3.58 -13.21
C PRO A 46 -1.68 -3.89 -11.91
N LEU A 47 -1.20 -3.30 -10.81
CA LEU A 47 -1.88 -3.38 -9.52
C LEU A 47 -3.05 -2.39 -9.46
N HIS A 48 -4.14 -2.80 -8.84
CA HIS A 48 -5.29 -1.94 -8.58
C HIS A 48 -5.82 -2.14 -7.17
N GLN A 49 -6.53 -1.16 -6.65
CA GLN A 49 -7.24 -1.32 -5.37
C GLN A 49 -8.28 -2.44 -5.52
N SER A 50 -8.26 -3.41 -4.61
CA SER A 50 -9.21 -4.53 -4.56
C SER A 50 -10.20 -4.37 -3.42
N VAL A 51 -9.77 -3.75 -2.31
CA VAL A 51 -10.59 -3.52 -1.11
C VAL A 51 -10.47 -2.06 -0.68
N LYS A 52 -11.62 -1.42 -0.38
CA LYS A 52 -11.67 -0.02 0.07
C LYS A 52 -11.50 0.13 1.58
N ILE A 53 -10.30 -0.24 2.05
CA ILE A 53 -9.94 -0.16 3.48
C ILE A 53 -9.21 1.13 3.86
N PHE A 54 -8.37 1.67 2.97
CA PHE A 54 -7.62 2.91 3.21
C PHE A 54 -8.34 4.13 2.65
N GLN A 55 -8.11 5.28 3.30
CA GLN A 55 -8.50 6.61 2.87
C GLN A 55 -7.24 7.45 2.74
N HIS A 56 -6.69 7.53 1.52
CA HIS A 56 -5.45 8.25 1.23
C HIS A 56 -4.28 7.83 2.15
N PRO A 57 -3.84 6.55 2.08
CA PRO A 57 -2.68 6.10 2.82
C PRO A 57 -1.46 6.90 2.36
N HIS A 58 -0.74 7.51 3.31
CA HIS A 58 0.31 8.48 2.99
C HIS A 58 1.66 8.14 3.60
N ASP A 59 1.70 7.47 4.76
CA ASP A 59 2.95 7.15 5.44
C ASP A 59 2.88 5.79 6.15
N VAL A 60 4.04 5.22 6.46
CA VAL A 60 4.16 3.95 7.19
C VAL A 60 5.14 4.08 8.34
N CYS A 61 4.78 3.48 9.48
CA CYS A 61 5.72 3.14 10.54
C CYS A 61 5.77 1.62 10.70
N VAL A 62 6.90 1.09 11.12
CA VAL A 62 7.12 -0.35 11.38
C VAL A 62 7.51 -0.51 12.84
N ASP A 63 6.87 -1.44 13.56
CA ASP A 63 7.26 -1.78 14.94
C ASP A 63 8.28 -2.92 15.00
N ASP A 64 8.73 -3.26 16.20
CA ASP A 64 9.75 -4.30 16.45
C ASP A 64 9.28 -5.71 16.07
N ASP A 65 7.97 -5.94 15.99
CA ASP A 65 7.36 -7.19 15.54
C ASP A 65 7.11 -7.20 14.00
N GLU A 66 7.62 -6.19 13.30
CA GLU A 66 7.45 -5.95 11.87
C GLU A 66 5.98 -5.73 11.41
N ASN A 67 5.11 -5.28 12.31
CA ASN A 67 3.77 -4.82 11.93
C ASN A 67 3.84 -3.43 11.30
N LEU A 68 2.91 -3.13 10.40
CA LEU A 68 2.85 -1.84 9.70
C LEU A 68 1.74 -0.96 10.27
N TYR A 69 2.02 0.33 10.46
CA TYR A 69 1.05 1.35 10.84
C TYR A 69 0.91 2.35 9.70
N ILE A 70 -0.24 2.34 9.04
CA ILE A 70 -0.50 3.16 7.86
C ILE A 70 -1.19 4.45 8.29
N ALA A 71 -0.47 5.57 8.21
CA ALA A 71 -1.02 6.89 8.44
C ALA A 71 -1.79 7.37 7.21
N GLN A 72 -2.91 8.06 7.45
CA GLN A 72 -3.87 8.43 6.41
C GLN A 72 -4.02 9.94 6.38
N TRP A 73 -3.85 10.56 5.20
CA TRP A 73 -3.99 12.00 5.05
C TRP A 73 -5.45 12.38 4.77
N ASN A 74 -5.94 13.47 5.37
CA ASN A 74 -7.31 13.95 5.19
C ASN A 74 -8.41 12.88 5.42
N SER A 75 -8.16 11.91 6.29
CA SER A 75 -9.04 10.74 6.50
C SER A 75 -10.21 10.98 7.46
N GLY A 76 -10.54 12.23 7.76
CA GLY A 76 -11.62 12.54 8.72
C GLY A 76 -11.28 12.22 10.17
N LYS A 77 -10.00 12.33 10.56
CA LYS A 77 -9.48 12.07 11.92
C LYS A 77 -9.53 10.59 12.33
N THR A 78 -9.32 9.67 11.39
CA THR A 78 -9.14 8.25 11.73
C THR A 78 -7.78 8.00 12.39
N TYR A 79 -7.71 6.93 13.19
CA TYR A 79 -6.42 6.39 13.64
C TYR A 79 -5.66 5.73 12.46
N PRO A 80 -4.34 5.56 12.59
CA PRO A 80 -3.58 4.72 11.68
C PRO A 80 -4.14 3.29 11.63
N ILE A 81 -4.08 2.66 10.47
CA ILE A 81 -4.47 1.26 10.31
C ILE A 81 -3.25 0.38 10.61
N LYS A 82 -3.38 -0.52 11.58
CA LYS A 82 -2.37 -1.54 11.85
C LYS A 82 -2.58 -2.74 10.90
N LEU A 83 -1.53 -3.15 10.20
CA LEU A 83 -1.45 -4.41 9.48
C LEU A 83 -0.52 -5.33 10.26
N GLU A 84 -1.04 -6.50 10.64
CA GLU A 84 -0.26 -7.49 11.36
C GLU A 84 0.50 -8.37 10.38
N ARG A 85 1.77 -8.63 10.71
CA ARG A 85 2.57 -9.59 9.95
C ARG A 85 2.06 -10.99 10.25
N ILE A 86 1.80 -11.77 9.20
CA ILE A 86 1.35 -13.17 9.26
C ILE A 86 2.40 -14.12 8.69
#